data_AF-A0A518K7Y7-F1
#
_entry.id   AF-A0A518K7Y7-F1
#
_cell.length_a   1.000
_cell.length_b   1.000
_cell.length_c   1.000
_cell.angle_alpha   90.00
_cell.angle_beta   90.00
_cell.angle_gamma   90.00
#
_symmetry.space_group_name_H-M   'P 1'
#
loop_
_entity.id
_entity.type
_entity.pdbx_description
1 polymer ?
#
loop_
_entity_poly.entity_id
_entity_poly.type
_entity_poly.pdbx_seq_one_letter_code
_entity_poly.pdbx_strand_id
1 'polypeptide(L)'
;MLTRIAKRAGVGLLLAASCLANNAFGLTFATLDVPQFQANGFRFDDFNDNFFGNFDVSNGYFALDLTEDIDLANGLFGGVGSDISADFDAETTQLEVLLRVNPDNVATNFRVVLADNDGEGVGEEYQFYIDLSSLPIGEFVTVTQQLTNPGPVFRQAGFEQADGDMIQNYGLRQVQIQSEYGSSARLNIDVQHVKVIDPELPENPLLIELTPATYTTQSQTFTFGTFSEEGVVDQTSGNFVIDTTLSPTPAEGGGIGFNGLNVSFDATEYQIEVEAKLLPNNTADSFNLVMGDNDGDDSGPGLGSDDYNFIVPTSAFNTDDFATFTLPLGTGSESSIVTTFDFENGGDGLQNFGLSQLQIQADAANTNEGLAIEIVRFSIVKIQTLEGDYNGDGIVDAADYTVWRDGNSPDDTQAGYDLWAANYGASNASPEASSVPEPAGVLILMSILAGVMACRQR
;
A
#
# COMPACT_ATOMS: atom_id res chain seq x y z
N MET A 1 -58.88 -8.19 39.13
CA MET A 1 -57.59 -8.38 39.84
C MET A 1 -56.52 -8.43 38.78
N LEU A 2 -55.96 -7.29 38.35
CA LEU A 2 -54.70 -6.72 38.88
C LEU A 2 -53.67 -7.85 39.11
N THR A 3 -52.54 -7.93 38.39
CA THR A 3 -51.33 -7.16 38.73
C THR A 3 -50.21 -7.43 37.69
N ARG A 4 -49.64 -6.36 37.11
CA ARG A 4 -48.22 -6.05 36.72
C ARG A 4 -47.38 -7.14 35.99
N ILE A 5 -46.44 -6.86 35.07
CA ILE A 5 -45.33 -5.90 35.08
C ILE A 5 -44.87 -5.75 33.60
N ALA A 6 -44.95 -4.54 33.03
CA ALA A 6 -44.13 -4.20 31.86
C ALA A 6 -42.90 -3.43 32.39
N LYS A 7 -41.74 -4.10 32.38
CA LYS A 7 -40.44 -3.53 32.77
C LYS A 7 -39.73 -3.10 31.48
N ARG A 8 -39.28 -1.84 31.47
CA ARG A 8 -38.40 -1.25 30.46
C ARG A 8 -37.13 -2.08 30.27
N ALA A 9 -36.73 -2.29 29.02
CA ALA A 9 -35.35 -2.32 28.54
C ALA A 9 -35.47 -1.78 27.10
N GLY A 10 -35.01 -0.57 26.79
CA GLY A 10 -33.59 -0.23 26.75
C GLY A 10 -33.23 -0.18 25.27
N VAL A 11 -33.58 0.92 24.60
CA VAL A 11 -33.07 1.25 23.26
C VAL A 11 -31.60 1.59 23.45
N GLY A 12 -30.77 0.54 23.50
CA GLY A 12 -29.34 0.65 23.27
C GLY A 12 -29.17 0.66 21.77
N LEU A 13 -29.01 1.86 21.21
CA LEU A 13 -28.45 2.07 19.89
C LEU A 13 -27.00 1.56 19.98
N LEU A 14 -26.80 0.25 19.77
CA LEU A 14 -25.48 -0.28 19.46
C LEU A 14 -25.20 0.25 18.06
N LEU A 15 -24.36 1.29 17.97
CA LEU A 15 -23.59 1.52 16.75
C LEU A 15 -22.82 0.22 16.54
N ALA A 16 -23.31 -0.61 15.61
CA ALA A 16 -22.46 -1.60 14.99
C ALA A 16 -21.35 -0.80 14.31
N ALA A 17 -20.12 -0.97 14.80
CA ALA A 17 -18.95 -0.62 14.02
C ALA A 17 -18.95 -1.57 12.82
N SER A 18 -19.66 -1.16 11.76
CA SER A 18 -19.30 -1.61 10.43
C SER A 18 -17.84 -1.22 10.26
N CYS A 19 -16.97 -2.20 10.05
CA CYS A 19 -15.68 -1.97 9.43
C CYS A 19 -15.99 -1.52 7.98
N LEU A 20 -16.45 -0.28 7.85
CA LEU A 20 -16.33 0.46 6.61
C LEU A 20 -14.85 0.73 6.51
N ALA A 21 -14.27 0.24 5.41
CA ALA A 21 -12.96 0.63 4.93
C ALA A 21 -12.71 2.09 5.31
N ASN A 22 -11.62 2.34 6.04
CA ASN A 22 -11.09 3.68 6.11
C ASN A 22 -11.05 4.17 4.67
N ASN A 23 -11.72 5.28 4.37
CA ASN A 23 -11.56 5.97 3.09
C ASN A 23 -10.06 5.96 2.81
N ALA A 24 -9.64 5.23 1.77
CA ALA A 24 -8.24 5.08 1.44
C ALA A 24 -7.71 6.49 1.18
N PHE A 25 -6.92 6.99 2.12
CA PHE A 25 -6.06 8.12 1.82
C PHE A 25 -4.96 7.62 0.89
N GLY A 26 -4.45 8.49 0.03
CA GLY A 26 -3.37 8.15 -0.89
C GLY A 26 -2.12 7.63 -0.16
N LEU A 27 -1.35 6.77 -0.82
CA LEU A 27 -0.08 6.28 -0.33
C LEU A 27 0.85 7.48 -0.08
N THR A 28 1.39 7.56 1.14
CA THR A 28 2.32 8.62 1.52
C THR A 28 3.76 8.12 1.42
N PHE A 29 4.54 8.69 0.49
CA PHE A 29 5.95 8.35 0.29
C PHE A 29 6.88 9.10 1.23
N ALA A 30 6.56 10.35 1.54
CA ALA A 30 7.36 11.20 2.42
C ALA A 30 6.47 12.10 3.27
N THR A 31 6.88 12.36 4.51
CA THR A 31 6.23 13.33 5.40
C THR A 31 7.28 14.19 6.07
N LEU A 32 7.23 15.50 5.81
CA LEU A 32 7.94 16.51 6.59
C LEU A 32 6.96 17.10 7.62
N ASP A 33 7.13 16.70 8.87
CA ASP A 33 6.40 17.20 10.04
C ASP A 33 7.35 17.43 11.23
N VAL A 34 6.82 17.88 12.37
CA VAL A 34 7.64 18.16 13.56
C VAL A 34 8.42 16.92 14.04
N PRO A 35 7.81 15.72 14.20
CA PRO A 35 8.55 14.49 14.48
C PRO A 35 9.72 14.23 13.53
N GLN A 36 9.49 14.29 12.22
CA GLN A 36 10.53 14.07 11.21
C GLN A 36 11.65 15.11 11.33
N PHE A 37 11.29 16.40 11.45
CA PHE A 37 12.25 17.47 11.65
C PHE A 37 13.06 17.32 12.94
N GLN A 38 12.46 16.83 14.03
CA GLN A 38 13.19 16.58 15.27
C GLN A 38 14.16 15.40 15.17
N ALA A 39 13.88 14.43 14.29
CA ALA A 39 14.75 13.28 14.08
C ALA A 39 16.04 13.64 13.33
N ASN A 40 15.91 14.39 12.23
CA ASN A 40 17.03 14.70 11.33
C ASN A 40 16.79 15.98 10.48
N GLY A 41 16.10 16.96 11.04
CA GLY A 41 15.84 18.23 10.38
C GLY A 41 17.00 19.21 10.43
N PHE A 42 16.96 20.17 9.52
CA PHE A 42 17.93 21.26 9.41
C PHE A 42 17.22 22.57 9.09
N ARG A 43 17.93 23.68 9.32
CA ARG A 43 17.49 25.05 9.05
C ARG A 43 18.65 25.82 8.43
N PHE A 44 18.34 26.80 7.60
CA PHE A 44 19.35 27.64 6.97
C PHE A 44 18.87 29.10 6.82
N ASP A 45 19.83 29.98 6.55
CA ASP A 45 19.67 31.44 6.46
C ASP A 45 18.84 32.02 7.62
N ASP A 46 17.81 32.83 7.36
CA ASP A 46 17.07 33.56 8.40
C ASP A 46 16.28 32.66 9.36
N PHE A 47 16.05 31.38 9.04
CA PHE A 47 15.43 30.41 9.96
C PHE A 47 16.44 29.70 10.88
N ASN A 48 17.74 29.87 10.65
CA ASN A 48 18.77 29.30 11.51
C ASN A 48 18.97 30.11 12.81
N ASP A 49 18.29 31.25 12.95
CA ASP A 49 18.38 32.08 14.15
C ASP A 49 17.35 31.74 15.22
N ASN A 50 17.82 31.62 16.46
CA ASN A 50 16.98 31.42 17.64
C ASN A 50 16.73 32.72 18.42
N PHE A 51 17.33 33.85 18.02
CA PHE A 51 17.23 35.11 18.75
C PHE A 51 15.97 35.90 18.40
N PHE A 52 15.64 36.02 17.12
CA PHE A 52 14.42 36.71 16.67
C PHE A 52 13.17 35.84 16.69
N GLY A 53 13.33 34.52 16.84
CA GLY A 53 12.21 33.58 16.97
C GLY A 53 11.50 33.30 15.64
N ASN A 54 12.24 33.37 14.52
CA ASN A 54 11.68 33.18 13.18
C ASN A 54 11.16 31.76 12.92
N PHE A 55 11.50 30.78 13.77
CA PHE A 55 11.07 29.39 13.66
C PHE A 55 10.82 28.76 15.04
N ASP A 56 9.66 28.13 15.21
CA ASP A 56 9.31 27.35 16.40
C ASP A 56 8.52 26.08 16.03
N VAL A 57 8.72 25.01 16.80
CA VAL A 57 7.99 23.73 16.67
C VAL A 57 7.27 23.30 17.96
N SER A 58 7.33 24.12 19.01
CA SER A 58 6.82 23.78 20.34
C SER A 58 5.32 23.47 20.39
N ASN A 59 4.56 23.98 19.41
CA ASN A 59 3.11 23.78 19.29
C ASN A 59 2.71 22.56 18.44
N GLY A 60 3.67 21.76 17.96
CA GLY A 60 3.40 20.57 17.14
C GLY A 60 3.19 20.86 15.64
N TYR A 61 3.55 22.06 15.20
CA TYR A 61 3.62 22.48 13.79
C TYR A 61 4.83 23.41 13.61
N PHE A 62 5.28 23.61 12.38
CA PHE A 62 6.28 24.61 12.03
C PHE A 62 5.68 26.00 12.05
N ALA A 63 5.94 26.79 13.09
CA ALA A 63 5.62 28.21 13.13
C ALA A 63 6.76 28.97 12.43
N LEU A 64 6.49 29.55 11.26
CA LEU A 64 7.44 30.25 10.42
C LEU A 64 7.09 31.74 10.39
N ASP A 65 7.98 32.61 10.88
CA ASP A 65 7.73 34.05 10.97
C ASP A 65 8.98 34.87 10.60
N LEU A 66 9.17 35.16 9.32
CA LEU A 66 10.33 35.92 8.82
C LEU A 66 10.12 37.42 8.95
N THR A 67 10.54 37.98 10.09
CA THR A 67 10.38 39.40 10.41
C THR A 67 11.60 40.26 10.07
N GLU A 68 12.79 39.67 10.08
CA GLU A 68 14.07 40.37 9.93
C GLU A 68 14.98 39.58 8.99
N ASP A 69 15.72 40.32 8.15
CA ASP A 69 16.81 39.83 7.31
C ASP A 69 18.08 39.89 8.18
N ILE A 70 18.53 38.72 8.65
CA ILE A 70 19.50 38.62 9.76
C ILE A 70 20.92 38.68 9.24
N ASP A 71 21.18 38.08 8.08
CA ASP A 71 22.49 38.07 7.45
C ASP A 71 22.73 39.29 6.54
N LEU A 72 21.71 40.12 6.33
CA LEU A 72 21.68 41.28 5.43
C LEU A 72 21.98 40.89 3.98
N ALA A 73 21.65 39.66 3.61
CA ALA A 73 21.84 39.06 2.32
C ALA A 73 20.55 38.34 1.91
N ASN A 74 20.33 38.19 0.60
CA ASN A 74 19.21 37.39 0.07
C ASN A 74 17.78 37.85 0.47
N GLY A 75 17.62 38.97 1.19
CA GLY A 75 16.31 39.47 1.62
C GLY A 75 15.76 38.66 2.80
N LEU A 76 14.44 38.66 3.00
CA LEU A 76 13.77 37.80 3.99
C LEU A 76 13.74 36.35 3.47
N PHE A 77 14.88 35.67 3.56
CA PHE A 77 15.08 34.35 2.97
C PHE A 77 15.54 33.32 4.00
N GLY A 78 14.85 32.19 4.03
CA GLY A 78 15.31 31.01 4.74
C GLY A 78 14.51 29.78 4.38
N GLY A 79 15.04 28.63 4.80
CA GLY A 79 14.30 27.38 4.75
C GLY A 79 14.53 26.46 5.93
N VAL A 80 13.62 25.50 6.04
CA VAL A 80 13.67 24.37 6.97
C VAL A 80 13.39 23.10 6.20
N GLY A 81 14.00 21.99 6.60
CA GLY A 81 13.81 20.73 5.90
C GLY A 81 14.28 19.54 6.71
N SER A 82 14.20 18.37 6.10
CA SER A 82 14.71 17.12 6.64
C SER A 82 15.18 16.23 5.49
N ASP A 83 16.23 15.46 5.76
CA ASP A 83 16.66 14.38 4.86
C ASP A 83 15.63 13.26 4.91
N ILE A 84 15.00 12.99 3.77
CA ILE A 84 13.95 11.97 3.63
C ILE A 84 14.25 11.19 2.37
N SER A 85 14.43 9.88 2.50
CA SER A 85 14.64 9.00 1.37
C SER A 85 13.32 8.35 0.97
N ALA A 86 12.90 8.56 -0.28
CA ALA A 86 11.74 7.91 -0.86
C ALA A 86 11.93 7.78 -2.38
N ASP A 87 11.13 6.93 -3.00
CA ASP A 87 11.09 6.75 -4.45
C ASP A 87 9.62 6.69 -4.88
N PHE A 88 9.25 7.42 -5.94
CA PHE A 88 7.87 7.54 -6.42
C PHE A 88 7.79 8.14 -7.82
N ASP A 89 6.69 7.84 -8.50
CA ASP A 89 6.34 8.44 -9.80
C ASP A 89 5.79 9.86 -9.61
N ALA A 90 6.39 10.83 -10.31
CA ALA A 90 5.96 12.21 -10.29
C ALA A 90 4.61 12.45 -10.99
N GLU A 91 4.21 11.61 -11.95
CA GLU A 91 2.99 11.81 -12.74
C GLU A 91 1.72 11.53 -11.95
N THR A 92 1.74 10.57 -11.03
CA THR A 92 0.60 10.25 -10.15
C THR A 92 0.66 10.98 -8.81
N THR A 93 1.84 11.45 -8.41
CA THR A 93 2.08 12.00 -7.08
C THR A 93 1.82 13.52 -7.01
N GLN A 94 1.34 13.95 -5.85
CA GLN A 94 1.14 15.36 -5.50
C GLN A 94 1.68 15.68 -4.10
N LEU A 95 1.95 16.96 -3.87
CA LEU A 95 2.14 17.50 -2.53
C LEU A 95 0.79 17.67 -1.84
N GLU A 96 0.70 17.27 -0.58
CA GLU A 96 -0.37 17.64 0.35
C GLU A 96 0.25 18.50 1.47
N VAL A 97 -0.19 19.75 1.58
CA VAL A 97 0.32 20.70 2.58
C VAL A 97 -0.80 21.18 3.47
N LEU A 98 -0.75 20.81 4.75
CA LEU A 98 -1.67 21.31 5.76
C LEU A 98 -1.07 22.53 6.45
N LEU A 99 -1.61 23.71 6.18
CA LEU A 99 -1.04 24.98 6.64
C LEU A 99 -2.10 25.99 7.07
N ARG A 100 -1.68 27.00 7.82
CA ARG A 100 -2.48 28.16 8.24
C ARG A 100 -1.75 29.44 7.89
N VAL A 101 -2.46 30.39 7.28
CA VAL A 101 -1.94 31.75 7.06
C VAL A 101 -2.23 32.62 8.27
N ASN A 102 -1.20 33.22 8.87
CA ASN A 102 -1.36 34.06 10.04
C ASN A 102 -1.72 35.52 9.67
N PRO A 103 -2.37 36.29 10.57
CA PRO A 103 -2.90 37.62 10.23
C PRO A 103 -1.87 38.65 9.76
N ASP A 104 -0.61 38.52 10.17
CA ASP A 104 0.45 39.45 9.79
C ASP A 104 1.22 39.02 8.53
N ASN A 105 0.80 37.94 7.87
CA ASN A 105 1.41 37.49 6.62
C ASN A 105 1.20 38.50 5.50
N VAL A 106 2.27 38.81 4.76
CA VAL A 106 2.19 39.63 3.54
C VAL A 106 2.77 38.93 2.31
N ALA A 107 3.44 37.79 2.49
CA ALA A 107 3.89 36.94 1.39
C ALA A 107 2.69 36.33 0.64
N THR A 108 2.76 36.30 -0.70
CA THR A 108 1.71 35.69 -1.53
C THR A 108 1.92 34.20 -1.75
N ASN A 109 3.12 33.69 -1.48
CA ASN A 109 3.50 32.30 -1.67
C ASN A 109 4.65 31.93 -0.72
N PHE A 110 4.91 30.63 -0.62
CA PHE A 110 6.20 30.08 -0.22
C PHE A 110 6.52 28.89 -1.13
N ARG A 111 7.69 28.26 -0.96
CA ARG A 111 8.13 27.12 -1.76
C ARG A 111 8.20 25.85 -0.94
N VAL A 112 7.72 24.76 -1.54
CA VAL A 112 8.13 23.40 -1.14
C VAL A 112 9.21 22.95 -2.12
N VAL A 113 10.28 22.37 -1.62
CA VAL A 113 11.40 21.89 -2.44
C VAL A 113 11.60 20.40 -2.23
N LEU A 114 11.61 19.65 -3.32
CA LEU A 114 11.95 18.24 -3.37
C LEU A 114 13.34 18.10 -3.99
N ALA A 115 14.27 17.51 -3.26
CA ALA A 115 15.61 17.23 -3.77
C ALA A 115 15.67 15.81 -4.31
N ASP A 116 16.01 15.69 -5.57
CA ASP A 116 16.23 14.44 -6.29
C ASP A 116 17.67 13.94 -6.10
N ASN A 117 17.89 12.66 -6.37
CA ASN A 117 19.19 12.00 -6.32
C ASN A 117 19.42 11.14 -7.56
N ASP A 118 20.21 11.69 -8.48
CA ASP A 118 20.59 11.03 -9.75
C ASP A 118 21.88 10.21 -9.64
N GLY A 119 22.41 10.04 -8.44
CA GLY A 119 23.62 9.28 -8.14
C GLY A 119 24.63 10.03 -7.29
N GLU A 120 25.82 9.45 -7.12
CA GLU A 120 26.83 9.97 -6.20
C GLU A 120 27.30 11.39 -6.60
N GLY A 121 26.90 12.39 -5.82
CA GLY A 121 27.27 13.79 -6.03
C GLY A 121 26.53 14.49 -7.17
N VAL A 122 25.43 13.90 -7.65
CA VAL A 122 24.60 14.42 -8.74
C VAL A 122 23.15 14.47 -8.27
N GLY A 123 22.46 15.58 -8.55
CA GLY A 123 21.06 15.71 -8.23
C GLY A 123 20.56 17.15 -8.38
N GLU A 124 19.25 17.29 -8.39
CA GLU A 124 18.54 18.55 -8.56
C GLU A 124 17.50 18.81 -7.47
N GLU A 125 17.06 20.05 -7.41
CA GLU A 125 16.00 20.52 -6.55
C GLU A 125 14.86 21.05 -7.42
N TYR A 126 13.68 20.46 -7.24
CA TYR A 126 12.44 20.89 -7.85
C TYR A 126 11.65 21.72 -6.85
N GLN A 127 11.26 22.93 -7.24
CA GLN A 127 10.60 23.88 -6.36
C GLN A 127 9.16 24.13 -6.80
N PHE A 128 8.23 24.09 -5.86
CA PHE A 128 6.79 24.23 -6.07
C PHE A 128 6.25 25.43 -5.30
N TYR A 129 5.51 26.31 -5.98
CA TYR A 129 4.85 27.41 -5.28
C TYR A 129 3.58 26.93 -4.58
N ILE A 130 3.48 27.25 -3.29
CA ILE A 130 2.24 27.11 -2.54
C ILE A 130 1.61 28.51 -2.43
N ASP A 131 0.52 28.72 -3.16
CA ASP A 131 -0.19 30.00 -3.20
C ASP A 131 -0.93 30.26 -1.88
N LEU A 132 -0.64 31.38 -1.25
CA LEU A 132 -1.26 31.83 0.00
C LEU A 132 -2.39 32.84 -0.25
N SER A 133 -2.46 33.44 -1.45
CA SER A 133 -3.27 34.63 -1.73
C SER A 133 -4.78 34.37 -1.65
N SER A 134 -5.22 33.13 -1.89
CA SER A 134 -6.62 32.72 -1.83
C SER A 134 -7.02 31.99 -0.55
N LEU A 135 -6.09 31.78 0.38
CA LEU A 135 -6.33 30.98 1.59
C LEU A 135 -6.98 31.80 2.71
N PRO A 136 -7.86 31.20 3.54
CA PRO A 136 -8.43 31.88 4.69
C PRO A 136 -7.35 32.16 5.75
N ILE A 137 -7.44 33.35 6.36
CA ILE A 137 -6.54 33.76 7.45
C ILE A 137 -7.00 33.10 8.75
N GLY A 138 -6.08 32.47 9.47
CA GLY A 138 -6.26 31.96 10.83
C GLY A 138 -6.82 30.54 10.95
N GLU A 139 -7.11 29.87 9.83
CA GLU A 139 -7.61 28.49 9.79
C GLU A 139 -6.60 27.58 9.12
N PHE A 140 -6.48 26.33 9.61
CA PHE A 140 -5.70 25.30 8.92
C PHE A 140 -6.49 24.80 7.71
N VAL A 141 -5.83 24.76 6.56
CA VAL A 141 -6.35 24.31 5.28
C VAL A 141 -5.35 23.39 4.60
N THR A 142 -5.88 22.38 3.91
CA THR A 142 -5.07 21.51 3.06
C THR A 142 -4.99 22.11 1.66
N VAL A 143 -3.77 22.27 1.15
CA VAL A 143 -3.48 22.66 -0.23
C VAL A 143 -2.84 21.47 -0.92
N THR A 144 -3.30 21.14 -2.12
CA THR A 144 -2.70 20.11 -2.97
C THR A 144 -2.00 20.74 -4.16
N GLN A 145 -0.86 20.18 -4.55
CA GLN A 145 -0.04 20.68 -5.65
C GLN A 145 0.57 19.50 -6.42
N GLN A 146 0.11 19.29 -7.66
CA GLN A 146 0.63 18.25 -8.56
C GLN A 146 2.12 18.44 -8.85
N LEU A 147 2.87 17.37 -9.09
CA LEU A 147 4.31 17.48 -9.37
C LEU A 147 4.61 17.75 -10.85
N THR A 148 3.74 17.37 -11.78
CA THR A 148 4.02 17.51 -13.23
C THR A 148 3.13 18.56 -13.91
N ASN A 149 1.87 18.71 -13.51
CA ASN A 149 0.97 19.71 -14.11
C ASN A 149 -0.11 20.27 -13.15
N PRO A 150 0.02 21.53 -12.67
CA PRO A 150 1.16 22.43 -12.91
C PRO A 150 2.40 21.90 -12.18
N GLY A 151 3.53 21.77 -12.89
CA GLY A 151 4.75 21.21 -12.33
C GLY A 151 5.62 22.21 -11.56
N PRO A 152 6.92 21.92 -11.38
CA PRO A 152 7.83 22.78 -10.64
C PRO A 152 7.97 24.15 -11.32
N VAL A 153 7.99 25.19 -10.50
CA VAL A 153 8.12 26.59 -10.94
C VAL A 153 9.58 26.97 -11.17
N PHE A 154 10.49 26.21 -10.56
CA PHE A 154 11.92 26.40 -10.67
C PHE A 154 12.64 25.08 -10.43
N ARG A 155 13.77 24.89 -11.12
CA ARG A 155 14.66 23.74 -10.95
C ARG A 155 16.10 24.25 -10.91
N GLN A 156 16.91 23.67 -10.03
CA GLN A 156 18.34 23.98 -9.89
C GLN A 156 19.12 22.75 -9.47
N ALA A 157 20.45 22.77 -9.66
CA ALA A 157 21.31 21.75 -9.08
C ALA A 157 21.20 21.76 -7.55
N GLY A 158 21.24 20.58 -6.94
CA GLY A 158 21.26 20.44 -5.49
C GLY A 158 22.47 21.15 -4.86
N PHE A 159 22.32 21.58 -3.61
CA PHE A 159 23.43 22.19 -2.88
C PHE A 159 24.67 21.25 -2.86
N GLU A 160 25.81 21.78 -3.32
CA GLU A 160 27.08 21.03 -3.48
C GLU A 160 27.02 19.81 -4.42
N GLN A 161 26.01 19.73 -5.29
CA GLN A 161 25.87 18.67 -6.29
C GLN A 161 26.12 19.17 -7.71
N ALA A 162 26.54 18.26 -8.58
CA ALA A 162 26.44 18.47 -10.01
C ALA A 162 24.97 18.38 -10.44
N ASP A 163 24.62 19.13 -11.48
CA ASP A 163 23.29 19.10 -12.09
C ASP A 163 23.02 17.69 -12.65
N GLY A 164 21.84 17.13 -12.38
CA GLY A 164 21.44 15.81 -12.83
C GLY A 164 20.75 15.81 -14.19
N ASP A 165 19.80 14.90 -14.38
CA ASP A 165 19.31 14.50 -15.71
C ASP A 165 18.15 15.36 -16.26
N MET A 166 17.62 16.29 -15.47
CA MET A 166 16.50 17.18 -15.79
C MET A 166 15.14 16.48 -15.90
N ILE A 167 15.02 15.27 -15.36
CA ILE A 167 13.80 14.47 -15.33
C ILE A 167 13.30 14.40 -13.88
N GLN A 168 11.98 14.37 -13.68
CA GLN A 168 11.38 14.20 -12.36
C GLN A 168 11.23 12.70 -12.03
N ASN A 169 12.35 12.01 -11.85
CA ASN A 169 12.45 10.58 -11.53
C ASN A 169 12.94 10.40 -10.08
N TYR A 170 12.10 10.82 -9.15
CA TYR A 170 12.51 11.08 -7.78
C TYR A 170 13.14 9.90 -7.05
N GLY A 171 14.46 9.89 -6.96
CA GLY A 171 15.20 9.31 -5.85
C GLY A 171 15.24 10.31 -4.69
N LEU A 172 14.08 10.68 -4.13
CA LEU A 172 13.97 11.75 -3.15
C LEU A 172 15.00 11.60 -2.03
N ARG A 173 15.76 12.65 -1.76
CA ARG A 173 16.73 12.72 -0.64
C ARG A 173 16.34 13.71 0.44
N GLN A 174 15.48 14.68 0.12
CA GLN A 174 15.20 15.79 1.02
C GLN A 174 13.88 16.48 0.67
N VAL A 175 13.15 16.89 1.71
CA VAL A 175 11.99 17.79 1.59
C VAL A 175 12.25 19.05 2.38
N GLN A 176 11.94 20.20 1.78
CA GLN A 176 12.13 21.51 2.41
C GLN A 176 10.92 22.43 2.24
N ILE A 177 10.80 23.39 3.15
CA ILE A 177 9.94 24.57 3.09
C ILE A 177 10.87 25.78 3.03
N GLN A 178 10.72 26.62 2.00
CA GLN A 178 11.53 27.82 1.81
C GLN A 178 10.65 29.05 1.61
N SER A 179 11.08 30.21 2.09
CA SER A 179 10.52 31.49 1.63
C SER A 179 11.04 31.85 0.23
N GLU A 180 10.46 32.89 -0.37
CA GLU A 180 10.90 33.34 -1.69
C GLU A 180 12.23 34.09 -1.62
N TYR A 181 13.22 33.62 -2.39
CA TYR A 181 14.55 34.24 -2.46
C TYR A 181 14.48 35.71 -2.91
N GLY A 182 15.17 36.60 -2.19
CA GLY A 182 15.20 38.03 -2.49
C GLY A 182 13.93 38.78 -2.09
N SER A 183 12.99 38.14 -1.41
CA SER A 183 11.73 38.75 -1.02
C SER A 183 11.92 39.79 0.09
N SER A 184 11.08 40.83 0.08
CA SER A 184 10.92 41.76 1.21
C SER A 184 9.60 41.56 1.95
N ALA A 185 8.84 40.52 1.59
CA ALA A 185 7.53 40.24 2.16
C ALA A 185 7.68 39.28 3.35
N ARG A 186 7.20 39.68 4.53
CA ARG A 186 7.12 38.82 5.72
C ARG A 186 6.25 37.60 5.43
N LEU A 187 6.87 36.42 5.50
CA LEU A 187 6.21 35.13 5.52
C LEU A 187 5.84 34.81 6.98
N ASN A 188 4.55 34.74 7.27
CA ASN A 188 4.04 34.37 8.59
C ASN A 188 2.96 33.29 8.45
N ILE A 189 3.36 32.03 8.60
CA ILE A 189 2.50 30.87 8.40
C ILE A 189 2.81 29.79 9.43
N ASP A 190 1.84 28.90 9.65
CA ASP A 190 2.06 27.66 10.38
C ASP A 190 1.88 26.48 9.44
N VAL A 191 2.84 25.58 9.38
CA VAL A 191 2.75 24.35 8.55
C VAL A 191 2.74 23.14 9.46
N GLN A 192 1.65 22.37 9.41
CA GLN A 192 1.53 21.15 10.20
C GLN A 192 2.28 19.98 9.55
N HIS A 193 2.14 19.82 8.23
CA HIS A 193 2.95 18.88 7.46
C HIS A 193 3.04 19.29 5.99
N VAL A 194 4.08 18.80 5.34
CA VAL A 194 4.15 18.61 3.89
C VAL A 194 4.27 17.11 3.66
N LYS A 195 3.36 16.54 2.87
CA LYS A 195 3.44 15.15 2.44
C LYS A 195 3.61 15.06 0.94
N VAL A 196 4.28 13.99 0.52
CA VAL A 196 4.30 13.53 -0.86
C VAL A 196 3.38 12.32 -0.92
N ILE A 197 2.27 12.45 -1.64
CA ILE A 197 1.22 11.43 -1.70
C ILE A 197 0.86 11.09 -3.13
N ASP A 198 0.62 9.82 -3.39
CA ASP A 198 -0.11 9.40 -4.58
C ASP A 198 -1.57 9.14 -4.17
N PRO A 199 -2.53 9.97 -4.62
CA PRO A 199 -3.94 9.84 -4.27
C PRO A 199 -4.62 8.65 -4.97
N GLU A 200 -4.01 8.08 -6.00
CA GLU A 200 -4.52 6.95 -6.79
C GLU A 200 -4.02 5.60 -6.28
N LEU A 201 -2.84 5.58 -5.65
CA LEU A 201 -2.34 4.46 -4.86
C LEU A 201 -2.95 4.47 -3.45
N PRO A 202 -3.60 3.39 -3.01
CA PRO A 202 -4.14 3.33 -1.66
C PRO A 202 -2.99 3.20 -0.63
N GLU A 203 -3.05 3.96 0.47
CA GLU A 203 -2.11 3.83 1.61
C GLU A 203 -2.11 2.41 2.20
N ASN A 204 -3.20 1.66 1.99
CA ASN A 204 -3.28 0.24 2.23
C ASN A 204 -3.93 -0.45 1.01
N PRO A 205 -3.22 -1.29 0.24
CA PRO A 205 -3.80 -1.98 -0.91
C PRO A 205 -4.90 -2.96 -0.51
N LEU A 206 -5.03 -3.31 0.78
CA LEU A 206 -6.06 -4.20 1.28
C LEU A 206 -7.48 -3.62 1.12
N LEU A 207 -8.28 -4.26 0.27
CA LEU A 207 -9.72 -4.01 0.17
C LEU A 207 -10.47 -4.74 1.29
N ILE A 208 -10.20 -6.03 1.45
CA ILE A 208 -10.85 -6.88 2.46
C ILE A 208 -10.02 -8.15 2.71
N GLU A 209 -10.10 -8.70 3.93
CA GLU A 209 -9.48 -9.98 4.28
C GLU A 209 -10.36 -10.85 5.17
N LEU A 210 -10.20 -12.16 4.99
CA LEU A 210 -10.63 -13.22 5.90
C LEU A 210 -9.43 -13.70 6.71
N THR A 211 -9.39 -13.30 7.98
CA THR A 211 -8.47 -13.75 9.04
C THR A 211 -9.31 -14.17 10.26
N PRO A 212 -8.76 -14.87 11.26
CA PRO A 212 -9.48 -15.12 12.51
C PRO A 212 -9.97 -13.83 13.20
N ALA A 213 -9.20 -12.74 13.09
CA ALA A 213 -9.58 -11.45 13.66
C ALA A 213 -10.77 -10.82 12.91
N THR A 214 -10.75 -10.81 11.57
CA THR A 214 -11.90 -10.28 10.82
C THR A 214 -13.10 -11.20 10.98
N TYR A 215 -12.93 -12.52 10.89
CA TYR A 215 -14.00 -13.49 11.11
C TYR A 215 -14.69 -13.30 12.46
N THR A 216 -13.96 -13.21 13.57
CA THR A 216 -14.57 -13.04 14.91
C THR A 216 -15.32 -11.72 15.11
N THR A 217 -15.00 -10.69 14.33
CA THR A 217 -15.65 -9.37 14.42
C THR A 217 -16.81 -9.23 13.43
N GLN A 218 -16.91 -10.09 12.42
CA GLN A 218 -18.01 -10.09 11.46
C GLN A 218 -19.33 -10.56 12.08
N SER A 219 -20.42 -9.92 11.66
CA SER A 219 -21.76 -10.18 12.20
C SER A 219 -22.43 -11.43 11.61
N GLN A 220 -22.01 -11.84 10.42
CA GLN A 220 -22.60 -12.94 9.64
C GLN A 220 -21.51 -13.91 9.22
N THR A 221 -21.02 -14.71 10.16
CA THR A 221 -20.04 -15.78 9.90
C THR A 221 -20.73 -17.13 9.78
N PHE A 222 -20.06 -18.07 9.11
CA PHE A 222 -20.54 -19.44 9.00
C PHE A 222 -19.40 -20.45 8.83
N THR A 223 -19.68 -21.68 9.25
CA THR A 223 -18.96 -22.88 8.85
C THR A 223 -19.96 -23.94 8.41
N PHE A 224 -19.56 -24.84 7.52
CA PHE A 224 -20.39 -25.98 7.10
C PHE A 224 -19.53 -27.19 6.71
N GLY A 225 -20.18 -28.34 6.55
CA GLY A 225 -19.49 -29.60 6.23
C GLY A 225 -18.48 -29.97 7.30
N THR A 226 -17.35 -30.55 6.91
CA THR A 226 -16.28 -30.98 7.82
C THR A 226 -15.72 -29.84 8.67
N PHE A 227 -15.76 -28.60 8.19
CA PHE A 227 -15.27 -27.42 8.92
C PHE A 227 -16.12 -27.08 10.15
N SER A 228 -17.32 -27.64 10.27
CA SER A 228 -18.19 -27.49 11.45
C SER A 228 -17.91 -28.53 12.55
N GLU A 229 -17.05 -29.51 12.28
CA GLU A 229 -16.72 -30.57 13.23
C GLU A 229 -15.66 -30.12 14.24
N GLU A 230 -15.73 -30.70 15.45
CA GLU A 230 -14.85 -30.34 16.55
C GLU A 230 -13.38 -30.64 16.22
N GLY A 231 -12.54 -29.61 16.29
CA GLY A 231 -11.09 -29.72 16.08
C GLY A 231 -10.64 -29.58 14.62
N VAL A 232 -11.55 -29.55 13.64
CA VAL A 232 -11.17 -29.39 12.22
C VAL A 232 -10.70 -27.96 11.92
N VAL A 233 -11.31 -26.95 12.52
CA VAL A 233 -10.86 -25.55 12.38
C VAL A 233 -10.48 -25.00 13.75
N ASP A 234 -9.23 -24.58 13.90
CA ASP A 234 -8.72 -23.81 15.04
C ASP A 234 -8.39 -22.38 14.60
N GLN A 235 -8.74 -21.41 15.44
CA GLN A 235 -8.61 -19.97 15.22
C GLN A 235 -7.78 -19.28 16.32
N THR A 236 -7.27 -20.05 17.29
CA THR A 236 -6.71 -19.51 18.54
C THR A 236 -5.27 -19.01 18.43
N SER A 237 -4.55 -19.42 17.39
CA SER A 237 -3.15 -19.04 17.13
C SER A 237 -2.99 -17.70 16.39
N GLY A 238 -4.09 -17.06 16.00
CA GLY A 238 -4.08 -15.89 15.11
C GLY A 238 -4.19 -16.24 13.63
N ASN A 239 -4.10 -17.54 13.27
CA ASN A 239 -4.29 -18.09 11.93
C ASN A 239 -5.47 -19.07 11.91
N PHE A 240 -6.00 -19.37 10.73
CA PHE A 240 -6.89 -20.52 10.54
C PHE A 240 -6.05 -21.78 10.37
N VAL A 241 -6.07 -22.67 11.35
CA VAL A 241 -5.53 -24.03 11.19
C VAL A 241 -6.70 -24.93 10.80
N ILE A 242 -6.69 -25.39 9.56
CA ILE A 242 -7.72 -26.25 8.97
C ILE A 242 -7.13 -27.64 8.78
N ASP A 243 -7.63 -28.64 9.49
CA ASP A 243 -7.23 -30.05 9.33
C ASP A 243 -8.46 -30.95 9.20
N THR A 244 -8.90 -31.14 7.96
CA THR A 244 -10.04 -32.01 7.64
C THR A 244 -9.72 -33.49 7.83
N THR A 245 -8.44 -33.90 8.00
CA THR A 245 -8.09 -35.30 8.28
C THR A 245 -8.56 -35.77 9.66
N LEU A 246 -8.92 -34.82 10.53
CA LEU A 246 -9.54 -35.08 11.83
C LEU A 246 -11.02 -35.46 11.73
N SER A 247 -11.66 -35.20 10.58
CA SER A 247 -13.03 -35.60 10.28
C SER A 247 -13.12 -37.12 10.02
N PRO A 248 -14.22 -37.80 10.41
CA PRO A 248 -14.49 -39.15 9.94
C PRO A 248 -14.79 -39.22 8.43
N THR A 249 -15.09 -38.09 7.78
CA THR A 249 -15.39 -38.00 6.35
C THR A 249 -14.61 -36.86 5.65
N PRO A 250 -13.25 -36.90 5.63
CA PRO A 250 -12.42 -35.79 5.15
C PRO A 250 -12.73 -35.31 3.72
N ALA A 251 -13.23 -36.21 2.86
CA ALA A 251 -13.55 -35.93 1.46
C ALA A 251 -14.97 -35.36 1.23
N GLU A 252 -15.82 -35.22 2.26
CA GLU A 252 -17.17 -34.66 2.10
C GLU A 252 -17.18 -33.12 1.94
N GLY A 253 -16.01 -32.49 1.98
CA GLY A 253 -15.85 -31.04 1.82
C GLY A 253 -16.37 -30.24 3.01
N GLY A 254 -16.30 -28.91 2.89
CA GLY A 254 -16.68 -27.99 3.95
C GLY A 254 -16.07 -26.63 3.70
N GLY A 255 -16.49 -25.63 4.47
CA GLY A 255 -15.95 -24.29 4.31
C GLY A 255 -16.19 -23.40 5.53
N ILE A 256 -15.48 -22.29 5.52
CA ILE A 256 -15.54 -21.22 6.51
C ILE A 256 -15.53 -19.88 5.78
N GLY A 257 -16.37 -18.95 6.23
CA GLY A 257 -16.42 -17.62 5.63
C GLY A 257 -17.37 -16.69 6.36
N PHE A 258 -17.57 -15.53 5.77
CA PHE A 258 -18.59 -14.58 6.21
C PHE A 258 -19.32 -13.96 5.02
N ASN A 259 -20.56 -13.57 5.28
CA ASN A 259 -21.49 -12.95 4.34
C ASN A 259 -21.85 -11.54 4.80
N GLY A 260 -22.73 -10.89 4.04
CA GLY A 260 -23.26 -9.57 4.37
C GLY A 260 -22.26 -8.45 4.12
N LEU A 261 -21.30 -8.71 3.23
CA LEU A 261 -20.43 -7.69 2.68
C LEU A 261 -21.24 -6.78 1.75
N ASN A 262 -20.74 -5.56 1.60
CA ASN A 262 -21.30 -4.56 0.71
C ASN A 262 -20.13 -3.71 0.19
N VAL A 263 -19.25 -4.36 -0.56
CA VAL A 263 -18.03 -3.75 -1.11
C VAL A 263 -18.10 -3.83 -2.62
N SER A 264 -18.15 -2.68 -3.28
CA SER A 264 -18.13 -2.60 -4.75
C SER A 264 -16.75 -2.24 -5.25
N PHE A 265 -16.22 -2.98 -6.23
CA PHE A 265 -14.91 -2.70 -6.85
C PHE A 265 -14.81 -3.27 -8.27
N ASP A 266 -13.93 -2.68 -9.10
CA ASP A 266 -13.59 -3.23 -10.42
C ASP A 266 -12.56 -4.35 -10.24
N ALA A 267 -12.93 -5.60 -10.55
CA ALA A 267 -12.04 -6.74 -10.39
C ALA A 267 -10.70 -6.59 -11.13
N THR A 268 -10.66 -5.88 -12.25
CA THR A 268 -9.44 -5.74 -13.05
C THR A 268 -8.34 -4.94 -12.36
N GLU A 269 -8.66 -4.17 -11.32
CA GLU A 269 -7.71 -3.41 -10.51
C GLU A 269 -7.22 -4.19 -9.28
N TYR A 270 -7.71 -5.41 -9.03
CA TYR A 270 -7.49 -6.13 -7.78
C TYR A 270 -7.00 -7.57 -8.02
N GLN A 271 -6.35 -8.13 -7.01
CA GLN A 271 -5.91 -9.52 -6.98
C GLN A 271 -6.28 -10.18 -5.66
N ILE A 272 -6.41 -11.50 -5.71
CA ILE A 272 -6.44 -12.36 -4.52
C ILE A 272 -5.01 -12.55 -4.01
N GLU A 273 -4.85 -12.48 -2.70
CA GLU A 273 -3.68 -12.96 -1.98
C GLU A 273 -4.08 -13.99 -0.93
N VAL A 274 -3.39 -15.13 -0.90
CA VAL A 274 -3.49 -16.09 0.18
C VAL A 274 -2.11 -16.39 0.74
N GLU A 275 -1.91 -16.06 2.02
CA GLU A 275 -0.70 -16.43 2.74
C GLU A 275 -0.98 -17.67 3.59
N ALA A 276 -0.30 -18.77 3.28
CA ALA A 276 -0.52 -20.06 3.92
C ALA A 276 0.73 -20.95 3.93
N LYS A 277 0.67 -22.01 4.73
CA LYS A 277 1.60 -23.15 4.66
C LYS A 277 0.84 -24.45 4.87
N LEU A 278 1.33 -25.52 4.28
CA LEU A 278 0.75 -26.85 4.44
C LEU A 278 1.13 -27.47 5.78
N LEU A 279 0.22 -28.21 6.38
CA LEU A 279 0.56 -29.12 7.46
C LEU A 279 1.19 -30.40 6.88
N PRO A 280 2.08 -31.10 7.60
CA PRO A 280 2.79 -32.28 7.08
C PRO A 280 1.89 -33.43 6.62
N ASN A 281 0.64 -33.47 7.09
CA ASN A 281 -0.38 -34.45 6.74
C ASN A 281 -1.29 -34.01 5.58
N ASN A 282 -1.03 -32.88 4.92
CA ASN A 282 -1.84 -32.46 3.78
C ASN A 282 -1.73 -33.48 2.63
N THR A 283 -2.88 -33.90 2.13
CA THR A 283 -2.95 -34.74 0.91
C THR A 283 -3.78 -34.11 -0.19
N ALA A 284 -4.52 -33.04 0.09
CA ALA A 284 -5.30 -32.32 -0.91
C ALA A 284 -4.41 -31.68 -1.98
N ASP A 285 -4.81 -31.77 -3.24
CA ASP A 285 -4.11 -31.15 -4.37
C ASP A 285 -4.49 -29.66 -4.54
N SER A 286 -5.66 -29.27 -4.03
CA SER A 286 -6.18 -27.90 -4.09
C SER A 286 -7.19 -27.62 -2.98
N PHE A 287 -7.49 -26.33 -2.81
CA PHE A 287 -8.66 -25.84 -2.10
C PHE A 287 -9.29 -24.69 -2.89
N ASN A 288 -10.48 -24.26 -2.48
CA ASN A 288 -11.28 -23.27 -3.16
C ASN A 288 -11.33 -21.98 -2.35
N LEU A 289 -11.24 -20.85 -3.04
CA LEU A 289 -11.66 -19.54 -2.55
C LEU A 289 -12.96 -19.18 -3.26
N VAL A 290 -13.96 -18.74 -2.50
CA VAL A 290 -15.26 -18.38 -3.06
C VAL A 290 -15.57 -16.93 -2.73
N MET A 291 -15.94 -16.18 -3.75
CA MET A 291 -16.38 -14.80 -3.68
C MET A 291 -17.79 -14.69 -4.23
N GLY A 292 -18.72 -14.24 -3.40
CA GLY A 292 -20.11 -14.02 -3.82
C GLY A 292 -20.28 -12.62 -4.39
N ASP A 293 -20.92 -12.52 -5.54
CA ASP A 293 -21.23 -11.28 -6.22
C ASP A 293 -22.75 -11.04 -6.24
N ASN A 294 -23.15 -9.84 -5.81
CA ASN A 294 -24.54 -9.39 -5.79
C ASN A 294 -24.85 -8.35 -6.86
N ASP A 295 -23.91 -7.92 -7.73
CA ASP A 295 -24.19 -6.88 -8.72
C ASP A 295 -24.05 -7.31 -10.19
N GLY A 296 -24.69 -6.49 -11.05
CA GLY A 296 -25.00 -6.76 -12.45
C GLY A 296 -26.41 -6.23 -12.76
N ASP A 297 -26.53 -5.09 -13.46
CA ASP A 297 -27.75 -4.31 -13.76
C ASP A 297 -29.10 -5.07 -13.60
N ASP A 298 -29.67 -4.99 -12.40
CA ASP A 298 -30.90 -5.68 -12.00
C ASP A 298 -32.05 -4.69 -11.75
N SER A 299 -32.09 -3.61 -12.54
CA SER A 299 -33.24 -2.70 -12.59
C SER A 299 -34.56 -3.36 -13.07
N GLY A 300 -34.57 -4.69 -13.29
CA GLY A 300 -35.72 -5.51 -13.63
C GLY A 300 -35.99 -6.65 -12.63
N PRO A 301 -37.23 -7.20 -12.59
CA PRO A 301 -37.60 -8.25 -11.63
C PRO A 301 -36.95 -9.60 -11.96
N GLY A 302 -36.02 -10.06 -11.12
CA GLY A 302 -35.37 -11.39 -11.22
C GLY A 302 -33.95 -11.46 -10.64
N LEU A 303 -33.65 -10.70 -9.58
CA LEU A 303 -32.35 -10.52 -8.93
C LEU A 303 -31.58 -11.85 -8.78
N GLY A 304 -30.40 -11.95 -9.40
CA GLY A 304 -29.53 -13.12 -9.35
C GLY A 304 -28.20 -12.81 -8.66
N SER A 305 -27.47 -13.85 -8.26
CA SER A 305 -26.18 -13.73 -7.58
C SER A 305 -25.27 -14.87 -8.04
N ASP A 306 -23.98 -14.57 -8.18
CA ASP A 306 -22.97 -15.48 -8.68
C ASP A 306 -21.89 -15.74 -7.61
N ASP A 307 -21.60 -17.01 -7.36
CA ASP A 307 -20.44 -17.45 -6.59
C ASP A 307 -19.30 -17.75 -7.57
N TYR A 308 -18.26 -16.92 -7.51
CA TYR A 308 -17.01 -17.11 -8.24
C TYR A 308 -16.08 -18.00 -7.42
N ASN A 309 -15.72 -19.15 -7.97
CA ASN A 309 -14.80 -20.09 -7.34
C ASN A 309 -13.40 -20.01 -7.98
N PHE A 310 -12.38 -19.89 -7.14
CA PHE A 310 -10.97 -19.85 -7.53
C PHE A 310 -10.24 -21.04 -6.90
N ILE A 311 -9.76 -21.96 -7.73
CA ILE A 311 -9.00 -23.13 -7.28
C ILE A 311 -7.55 -22.69 -6.99
N VAL A 312 -7.11 -22.89 -5.75
CA VAL A 312 -5.74 -22.65 -5.33
C VAL A 312 -5.01 -24.00 -5.22
N PRO A 313 -3.96 -24.24 -6.01
CA PRO A 313 -3.20 -25.48 -5.93
C PRO A 313 -2.34 -25.50 -4.65
N THR A 314 -2.38 -26.60 -3.89
CA THR A 314 -1.56 -26.73 -2.68
C THR A 314 -0.06 -26.76 -2.99
N SER A 315 0.33 -27.07 -4.23
CA SER A 315 1.71 -26.99 -4.70
C SER A 315 2.30 -25.58 -4.70
N ALA A 316 1.49 -24.54 -4.49
CA ALA A 316 1.96 -23.16 -4.31
C ALA A 316 2.55 -22.89 -2.91
N PHE A 317 2.40 -23.83 -1.96
CA PHE A 317 2.78 -23.64 -0.57
C PHE A 317 3.80 -24.67 -0.08
N ASN A 318 4.53 -24.30 0.98
CA ASN A 318 5.54 -25.13 1.62
C ASN A 318 5.01 -25.72 2.93
N THR A 319 5.73 -26.69 3.51
CA THR A 319 5.42 -27.21 4.86
C THR A 319 6.15 -26.48 5.99
N ASP A 320 7.24 -25.79 5.67
CA ASP A 320 8.15 -25.22 6.65
C ASP A 320 7.88 -23.73 6.90
N ASP A 321 7.70 -22.96 5.82
CA ASP A 321 7.50 -21.51 5.83
C ASP A 321 6.18 -21.12 5.16
N PHE A 322 5.63 -19.97 5.57
CA PHE A 322 4.49 -19.36 4.89
C PHE A 322 4.92 -18.87 3.50
N ALA A 323 4.04 -19.10 2.53
CA ALA A 323 4.17 -18.60 1.17
C ALA A 323 2.89 -17.86 0.79
N THR A 324 3.02 -16.88 -0.11
CA THR A 324 1.89 -16.12 -0.64
C THR A 324 1.58 -16.58 -2.05
N PHE A 325 0.33 -16.96 -2.29
CA PHE A 325 -0.23 -17.18 -3.62
C PHE A 325 -0.98 -15.92 -4.06
N THR A 326 -0.69 -15.46 -5.27
CA THR A 326 -1.35 -14.30 -5.89
C THR A 326 -2.16 -14.74 -7.11
N LEU A 327 -3.33 -14.13 -7.32
CA LEU A 327 -4.14 -14.34 -8.51
C LEU A 327 -4.84 -13.03 -8.91
N PRO A 328 -4.46 -12.39 -10.03
CA PRO A 328 -5.19 -11.25 -10.58
C PRO A 328 -6.66 -11.59 -10.84
N LEU A 329 -7.56 -10.68 -10.45
CA LEU A 329 -8.99 -10.82 -10.71
C LEU A 329 -9.34 -10.23 -12.09
N GLY A 330 -10.51 -10.60 -12.60
CA GLY A 330 -10.98 -10.25 -13.95
C GLY A 330 -11.65 -11.42 -14.66
N THR A 331 -12.52 -11.14 -15.62
CA THR A 331 -13.29 -12.17 -16.34
C THR A 331 -12.39 -13.27 -16.90
N GLY A 332 -12.64 -14.51 -16.50
CA GLY A 332 -11.89 -15.69 -16.92
C GLY A 332 -10.78 -16.11 -15.95
N SER A 333 -10.52 -15.36 -14.87
CA SER A 333 -9.64 -15.80 -13.79
C SER A 333 -10.31 -16.83 -12.87
N GLU A 334 -11.63 -16.89 -12.86
CA GLU A 334 -12.40 -17.86 -12.10
C GLU A 334 -12.25 -19.28 -12.67
N SER A 335 -12.22 -20.27 -11.78
CA SER A 335 -12.23 -21.69 -12.16
C SER A 335 -13.63 -22.18 -12.51
N SER A 336 -14.65 -21.62 -11.88
CA SER A 336 -16.06 -21.86 -12.18
C SER A 336 -16.96 -20.77 -11.59
N ILE A 337 -18.10 -20.54 -12.22
CA ILE A 337 -19.18 -19.69 -11.72
C ILE A 337 -20.38 -20.58 -11.39
N VAL A 338 -20.98 -20.38 -10.22
CA VAL A 338 -22.18 -21.10 -9.79
C VAL A 338 -23.21 -20.10 -9.31
N THR A 339 -24.49 -20.32 -9.60
CA THR A 339 -25.56 -19.53 -8.99
C THR A 339 -25.52 -19.68 -7.46
N THR A 340 -25.43 -18.56 -6.75
CA THR A 340 -25.35 -18.54 -5.29
C THR A 340 -26.54 -19.26 -4.67
N PHE A 341 -26.28 -19.99 -3.60
CA PHE A 341 -27.31 -20.71 -2.85
C PHE A 341 -28.45 -19.77 -2.43
N ASP A 342 -29.70 -20.23 -2.55
CA ASP A 342 -30.95 -19.47 -2.33
C ASP A 342 -31.34 -18.42 -3.39
N PHE A 343 -30.55 -18.20 -4.44
CA PHE A 343 -30.97 -17.39 -5.60
C PHE A 343 -31.63 -18.24 -6.69
N GLU A 344 -32.74 -17.75 -7.24
CA GLU A 344 -33.48 -18.44 -8.31
C GLU A 344 -32.78 -18.30 -9.68
N ASN A 345 -32.01 -17.23 -9.88
CA ASN A 345 -31.26 -16.93 -11.10
C ASN A 345 -29.79 -16.63 -10.76
N GLY A 346 -28.87 -16.94 -11.68
CA GLY A 346 -27.50 -16.42 -11.63
C GLY A 346 -27.45 -14.93 -12.00
N GLY A 347 -26.33 -14.29 -11.69
CA GLY A 347 -26.04 -12.90 -12.07
C GLY A 347 -25.65 -12.76 -13.54
N ASP A 348 -24.88 -11.72 -13.87
CA ASP A 348 -24.48 -11.41 -15.24
C ASP A 348 -23.23 -12.17 -15.73
N GLY A 349 -22.58 -12.93 -14.84
CA GLY A 349 -21.37 -13.69 -15.12
C GLY A 349 -20.13 -12.82 -15.39
N LEU A 350 -20.16 -11.54 -14.99
CA LEU A 350 -19.01 -10.64 -14.99
C LEU A 350 -18.48 -10.43 -13.57
N GLN A 351 -17.16 -10.28 -13.44
CA GLN A 351 -16.52 -9.96 -12.16
C GLN A 351 -16.57 -8.44 -11.92
N ASN A 352 -17.77 -7.88 -11.72
CA ASN A 352 -17.98 -6.48 -11.32
C ASN A 352 -18.36 -6.32 -9.85
N PHE A 353 -18.14 -7.37 -9.06
CA PHE A 353 -18.24 -7.46 -7.60
C PHE A 353 -18.96 -6.33 -6.89
N GLY A 354 -20.25 -6.56 -6.65
CA GLY A 354 -20.96 -6.16 -5.45
C GLY A 354 -20.70 -7.18 -4.36
N LEU A 355 -19.45 -7.29 -3.91
CA LEU A 355 -18.96 -8.39 -3.07
C LEU A 355 -19.81 -8.58 -1.82
N SER A 356 -20.35 -9.78 -1.68
CA SER A 356 -21.34 -10.14 -0.65
C SER A 356 -20.82 -11.20 0.33
N GLN A 357 -19.82 -11.99 -0.10
CA GLN A 357 -19.28 -13.13 0.62
C GLN A 357 -17.79 -13.34 0.32
N LEU A 358 -17.03 -13.71 1.36
CA LEU A 358 -15.69 -14.32 1.24
C LEU A 358 -15.66 -15.66 1.97
N GLN A 359 -15.10 -16.68 1.33
CA GLN A 359 -15.05 -18.02 1.88
C GLN A 359 -13.80 -18.80 1.45
N ILE A 360 -13.29 -19.61 2.38
CA ILE A 360 -12.34 -20.70 2.12
C ILE A 360 -13.10 -22.02 2.18
N GLN A 361 -12.88 -22.89 1.20
CA GLN A 361 -13.58 -24.17 1.08
C GLN A 361 -12.62 -25.29 0.72
N ALA A 362 -12.80 -26.48 1.31
CA ALA A 362 -12.15 -27.68 0.81
C ALA A 362 -12.70 -28.03 -0.57
N ASP A 363 -11.82 -28.23 -1.54
CA ASP A 363 -12.19 -28.70 -2.88
C ASP A 363 -12.51 -30.19 -2.81
N ALA A 364 -13.79 -30.54 -2.61
CA ALA A 364 -14.25 -31.92 -2.44
C ALA A 364 -13.84 -32.86 -3.58
N ALA A 365 -13.60 -32.35 -4.78
CA ALA A 365 -13.15 -33.15 -5.92
C ALA A 365 -11.66 -33.54 -5.81
N ASN A 366 -10.86 -32.75 -5.09
CA ASN A 366 -9.40 -32.84 -5.02
C ASN A 366 -8.85 -32.88 -3.58
N THR A 367 -9.71 -33.15 -2.58
CA THR A 367 -9.30 -33.19 -1.16
C THR A 367 -8.48 -34.44 -0.82
N ASN A 368 -8.49 -35.46 -1.68
CA ASN A 368 -7.85 -36.77 -1.45
C ASN A 368 -8.23 -37.37 -0.08
N GLU A 369 -7.26 -37.51 0.84
CA GLU A 369 -7.49 -38.01 2.21
C GLU A 369 -7.68 -36.86 3.24
N GLY A 370 -7.55 -35.60 2.82
CA GLY A 370 -7.84 -34.41 3.61
C GLY A 370 -6.95 -33.20 3.27
N LEU A 371 -7.56 -32.01 3.33
CA LEU A 371 -6.91 -30.70 3.38
C LEU A 371 -6.39 -30.46 4.80
N ALA A 372 -5.10 -30.18 4.92
CA ALA A 372 -4.44 -29.82 6.18
C ALA A 372 -3.53 -28.60 5.94
N ILE A 373 -3.97 -27.41 6.35
CA ILE A 373 -3.34 -26.13 5.98
C ILE A 373 -3.46 -25.12 7.12
N GLU A 374 -2.44 -24.29 7.28
CA GLU A 374 -2.47 -23.11 8.15
C GLU A 374 -2.51 -21.86 7.26
N ILE A 375 -3.60 -21.09 7.35
CA ILE A 375 -3.85 -19.89 6.54
C ILE A 375 -3.79 -18.66 7.44
N VAL A 376 -2.89 -17.73 7.11
CA VAL A 376 -2.76 -16.44 7.79
C VAL A 376 -3.89 -15.51 7.35
N ARG A 377 -4.05 -15.35 6.03
CA ARG A 377 -5.08 -14.51 5.43
C ARG A 377 -5.50 -15.01 4.06
N PHE A 378 -6.75 -14.75 3.72
CA PHE A 378 -7.26 -14.65 2.36
C PHE A 378 -7.72 -13.21 2.14
N SER A 379 -7.02 -12.45 1.31
CA SER A 379 -7.24 -11.02 1.08
C SER A 379 -7.51 -10.70 -0.38
N ILE A 380 -8.24 -9.61 -0.60
CA ILE A 380 -8.35 -8.93 -1.89
C ILE A 380 -7.59 -7.63 -1.74
N VAL A 381 -6.61 -7.42 -2.62
CA VAL A 381 -5.72 -6.26 -2.58
C VAL A 381 -5.69 -5.59 -3.94
N LYS A 382 -5.56 -4.26 -3.98
CA LYS A 382 -5.38 -3.52 -5.23
C LYS A 382 -4.04 -3.94 -5.84
N ILE A 383 -4.03 -4.26 -7.12
CA ILE A 383 -2.81 -4.53 -7.88
C ILE A 383 -1.99 -3.24 -7.87
N GLN A 384 -0.75 -3.31 -7.40
CA GLN A 384 0.19 -2.22 -7.60
C GLN A 384 0.69 -2.29 -9.04
N THR A 385 0.33 -1.32 -9.85
CA THR A 385 0.84 -1.23 -11.22
C THR A 385 2.30 -0.76 -11.17
N LEU A 386 3.21 -1.57 -11.71
CA LEU A 386 4.59 -1.14 -11.93
C LEU A 386 4.68 -0.43 -13.27
N GLU A 387 5.31 0.73 -13.30
CA GLU A 387 5.63 1.36 -14.57
C GLU A 387 6.55 0.46 -15.40
N GLY A 388 6.24 0.28 -16.68
CA GLY A 388 6.96 -0.63 -17.55
C GLY A 388 6.54 -2.10 -17.47
N ASP A 389 5.68 -2.49 -16.53
CA ASP A 389 5.02 -3.80 -16.51
C ASP A 389 3.83 -3.77 -17.48
N TYR A 390 4.13 -4.11 -18.73
CA TYR A 390 3.18 -4.03 -19.83
C TYR A 390 2.33 -5.28 -19.97
N ASN A 391 2.78 -6.41 -19.42
CA ASN A 391 2.00 -7.64 -19.43
C ASN A 391 1.13 -7.80 -18.16
N GLY A 392 1.35 -6.96 -17.13
CA GLY A 392 0.61 -6.93 -15.88
C GLY A 392 0.95 -8.10 -14.94
N ASP A 393 2.13 -8.70 -15.05
CA ASP A 393 2.53 -9.86 -14.24
C ASP A 393 3.21 -9.50 -12.91
N GLY A 394 3.34 -8.20 -12.64
CA GLY A 394 3.93 -7.65 -11.42
C GLY A 394 5.46 -7.66 -11.43
N ILE A 395 6.09 -7.89 -12.57
CA ILE A 395 7.54 -7.86 -12.79
C ILE A 395 7.82 -7.11 -14.09
N VAL A 396 8.73 -6.15 -14.06
CA VAL A 396 9.19 -5.49 -15.29
C VAL A 396 10.36 -6.29 -15.87
N ASP A 397 10.12 -7.11 -16.88
CA ASP A 397 11.13 -7.96 -17.50
C ASP A 397 11.09 -7.99 -19.05
N ALA A 398 11.76 -8.98 -19.64
CA ALA A 398 11.86 -9.11 -21.09
C ALA A 398 10.53 -9.48 -21.77
N ALA A 399 9.55 -10.00 -21.04
CA ALA A 399 8.20 -10.26 -21.52
C ALA A 399 7.46 -8.94 -21.81
N ASP A 400 7.62 -7.91 -20.97
CA ASP A 400 7.01 -6.59 -21.18
C ASP A 400 7.52 -5.91 -22.44
N TYR A 401 8.82 -6.05 -22.71
CA TYR A 401 9.39 -5.57 -23.96
C TYR A 401 8.67 -6.14 -25.18
N THR A 402 8.22 -7.40 -25.11
CA THR A 402 7.47 -8.00 -26.22
C THR A 402 6.08 -7.39 -26.36
N VAL A 403 5.41 -7.04 -25.25
CA VAL A 403 4.13 -6.33 -25.27
C VAL A 403 4.28 -4.94 -25.89
N TRP A 404 5.30 -4.18 -25.47
CA TRP A 404 5.62 -2.87 -26.04
C TRP A 404 5.93 -2.94 -27.53
N ARG A 405 6.87 -3.81 -27.92
CA ARG A 405 7.33 -3.95 -29.30
C ARG A 405 6.19 -4.33 -30.24
N ASP A 406 5.24 -5.12 -29.75
CA ASP A 406 4.10 -5.58 -30.54
C ASP A 406 2.95 -4.55 -30.59
N GLY A 407 3.12 -3.37 -29.96
CA GLY A 407 2.18 -2.25 -29.98
C GLY A 407 0.99 -2.43 -29.05
N ASN A 408 1.13 -3.28 -28.03
CA ASN A 408 0.07 -3.59 -27.07
C ASN A 408 0.31 -2.94 -25.70
N SER A 409 1.38 -2.17 -25.53
CA SER A 409 1.60 -1.35 -24.34
C SER A 409 0.72 -0.09 -24.35
N PRO A 410 0.49 0.53 -23.18
CA PRO A 410 -0.20 1.82 -23.09
C PRO A 410 0.49 2.94 -23.89
N ASP A 411 1.82 2.90 -23.99
CA ASP A 411 2.65 3.77 -24.83
C ASP A 411 3.60 2.92 -25.67
N ASP A 412 3.39 2.88 -26.99
CA ASP A 412 4.21 2.14 -27.97
C ASP A 412 5.30 3.00 -28.61
N THR A 413 5.54 4.20 -28.07
CA THR A 413 6.57 5.13 -28.54
C THR A 413 7.93 4.89 -27.88
N GLN A 414 8.91 5.71 -28.25
CA GLN A 414 10.24 5.69 -27.62
C GLN A 414 10.17 6.01 -26.12
N ALA A 415 9.21 6.84 -25.68
CA ALA A 415 9.04 7.17 -24.27
C ALA A 415 8.62 5.93 -23.46
N GLY A 416 7.68 5.13 -23.96
CA GLY A 416 7.35 3.82 -23.38
C GLY A 416 8.56 2.88 -23.30
N TYR A 417 9.39 2.79 -24.34
CA TYR A 417 10.62 2.00 -24.25
C TYR A 417 11.57 2.51 -23.15
N ASP A 418 11.76 3.82 -23.06
CA ASP A 418 12.65 4.43 -22.07
C ASP A 418 12.11 4.19 -20.65
N LEU A 419 10.78 4.23 -20.46
CA LEU A 419 10.09 3.90 -19.21
C LEU A 419 10.30 2.43 -18.79
N TRP A 420 10.07 1.48 -19.70
CA TRP A 420 10.35 0.06 -19.45
C TRP A 420 11.83 -0.18 -19.12
N ALA A 421 12.73 0.47 -19.87
CA ALA A 421 14.16 0.31 -19.65
C ALA A 421 14.63 0.88 -18.30
N ALA A 422 14.02 1.98 -17.84
CA ALA A 422 14.29 2.58 -16.54
C ALA A 422 13.81 1.67 -15.38
N ASN A 423 12.69 0.98 -15.57
CA ASN A 423 12.08 0.13 -14.55
C ASN A 423 12.46 -1.35 -14.66
N TYR A 424 13.33 -1.75 -15.60
CA TYR A 424 13.69 -3.16 -15.81
C TYR A 424 14.25 -3.82 -14.54
N GLY A 425 13.57 -4.86 -14.09
CA GLY A 425 13.87 -5.60 -12.86
C GLY A 425 13.09 -5.14 -11.63
N ALA A 426 12.25 -4.11 -11.73
CA ALA A 426 11.27 -3.79 -10.69
C ALA A 426 10.28 -4.94 -10.51
N SER A 427 9.87 -5.21 -9.28
CA SER A 427 8.87 -6.24 -8.98
C SER A 427 8.08 -5.90 -7.72
N ASN A 428 6.81 -6.32 -7.70
CA ASN A 428 5.91 -6.17 -6.56
C ASN A 428 6.18 -7.22 -5.47
N ALA A 429 7.09 -8.16 -5.72
CA ALA A 429 7.45 -9.19 -4.76
C ALA A 429 8.29 -8.61 -3.62
N SER A 430 7.86 -8.84 -2.39
CA SER A 430 8.68 -8.59 -1.20
C SER A 430 10.03 -9.31 -1.37
N PRO A 431 11.18 -8.64 -1.15
CA PRO A 431 12.47 -9.20 -1.50
C PRO A 431 12.66 -10.54 -0.79
N GLU A 432 12.68 -11.62 -1.55
CA GLU A 432 13.15 -12.89 -1.04
C GLU A 432 14.57 -12.66 -0.53
N ALA A 433 14.74 -12.73 0.79
CA ALA A 433 16.05 -12.81 1.39
C ALA A 433 16.63 -14.16 0.98
N SER A 434 17.17 -14.25 -0.24
CA SER A 434 18.02 -15.35 -0.61
C SER A 434 19.20 -15.27 0.34
N SER A 435 19.23 -16.19 1.32
CA SER A 435 20.38 -16.37 2.18
C SER A 435 21.51 -16.82 1.26
N VAL A 436 22.29 -15.87 0.74
CA VAL A 436 23.47 -16.15 -0.07
C VAL A 436 24.35 -17.06 0.79
N PRO A 437 24.59 -18.32 0.39
CA PRO A 437 25.44 -19.20 1.16
C PRO A 437 26.83 -18.54 1.23
N GLU A 438 27.32 -18.29 2.45
CA GLU A 438 28.62 -17.66 2.62
C GLU A 438 29.66 -18.41 1.77
N PRO A 439 30.48 -17.69 0.97
CA PRO A 439 31.46 -18.33 0.12
C PRO A 439 32.33 -19.26 0.96
N ALA A 440 32.52 -20.51 0.52
CA ALA A 440 33.38 -21.50 1.15
C ALA A 440 34.87 -21.08 1.33
N GLY A 441 35.20 -19.81 1.07
CA GLY A 441 36.50 -19.19 1.26
C GLY A 441 37.01 -19.27 2.71
N VAL A 442 36.15 -19.24 3.73
CA VAL A 442 36.59 -19.38 5.14
C VAL A 442 37.13 -20.80 5.41
N LEU A 443 36.50 -21.84 4.84
CA LEU A 443 36.98 -23.22 4.95
C LEU A 443 38.28 -23.44 4.19
N ILE A 444 38.46 -22.77 3.04
CA ILE A 444 39.72 -22.79 2.27
C ILE A 444 40.84 -22.06 3.03
N LEU A 445 40.55 -20.91 3.64
CA LEU A 445 41.53 -20.16 4.42
C LEU A 445 41.97 -20.92 5.68
N MET A 446 41.02 -21.57 6.38
CA MET A 446 41.28 -22.43 7.54
C MET A 446 42.14 -23.66 7.17
N SER A 447 41.89 -24.29 6.03
CA SER A 447 42.67 -25.44 5.56
C SER A 447 44.08 -25.05 5.09
N ILE A 448 44.25 -23.88 4.48
CA ILE A 448 45.58 -23.32 4.17
C ILE A 448 46.36 -22.99 5.45
N LEU A 449 45.72 -22.36 6.44
CA LEU A 449 46.36 -22.03 7.72
C LEU A 449 46.76 -23.29 8.51
N ALA A 450 45.93 -24.34 8.50
CA ALA A 450 46.26 -25.63 9.10
C ALA A 450 47.44 -26.32 8.40
N GLY A 451 47.52 -26.24 7.06
CA GLY A 451 48.63 -26.79 6.27
C GLY A 451 49.96 -26.08 6.53
N VAL A 452 49.96 -24.75 6.66
CA VAL A 452 51.16 -23.95 6.94
C VAL A 452 51.69 -24.22 8.36
N MET A 453 50.81 -24.44 9.33
CA MET A 453 51.22 -24.80 10.69
C MET A 453 51.81 -26.22 10.77
N ALA A 454 51.31 -27.18 9.99
CA ALA A 454 51.85 -28.53 9.94
C ALA A 454 53.23 -28.63 9.25
N CYS A 455 53.48 -27.79 8.24
CA CYS A 455 54.80 -27.70 7.59
C CYS A 455 55.86 -26.98 8.44
N ARG A 456 55.47 -26.19 9.45
CA ARG A 456 56.41 -25.52 10.37
C ARG A 456 56.89 -26.38 11.55
N GLN A 457 56.32 -27.57 11.74
CA GLN A 457 56.67 -28.49 12.82
C GLN A 457 57.48 -29.74 12.37
N ARG A 458 58.01 -29.75 11.14
CA ARG A 458 58.91 -30.80 10.65
C ARG A 458 60.35 -30.33 10.51
#